data_AF-A0A396PLE2-F1
#
_entry.id   AF-A0A396PLE2-F1
#
_cell.length_a   1.000
_cell.length_b   1.000
_cell.length_c   1.000
_cell.angle_alpha   90.00
_cell.angle_beta   90.00
_cell.angle_gamma   90.00
#
_symmetry.space_group_name_H-M   'P 1'
#
loop_
_entity.id
_entity.type
_entity.pdbx_description
1 polymer ?
#
loop_
_entity_poly.entity_id
_entity_poly.type
_entity_poly.pdbx_seq_one_letter_code
_entity_poly.pdbx_strand_id
1 'polypeptide(L)' 'MERNKLYTVTKASSDNVIRLGDLIWLSEDDVLHSIMYMGTCLRKNWDIPGQNDFQVEPCEKFYLGEYDGLPMPLEIKIIL' A
#
# COMPACT_ATOMS: atom_id res chain seq x y z
N MET A 1 -0.11 -10.29 -0.37
CA MET A 1 0.63 -9.27 0.40
C MET A 1 0.78 -9.77 1.83
N GLU A 2 2.00 -9.76 2.37
CA GLU A 2 2.24 -9.81 3.82
C GLU A 2 1.75 -8.52 4.50
N ARG A 3 1.27 -8.63 5.74
CA ARG A 3 0.83 -7.48 6.56
C ARG A 3 2.00 -6.61 6.97
N ASN A 4 1.73 -5.33 7.20
CA ASN A 4 2.69 -4.29 7.61
C ASN A 4 3.95 -4.22 6.73
N LYS A 5 3.80 -4.58 5.46
CA LYS A 5 4.86 -4.50 4.45
C LYS A 5 4.40 -3.60 3.33
N LEU A 6 5.31 -2.75 2.86
CA LEU A 6 5.04 -1.79 1.80
C LEU A 6 5.17 -2.44 0.43
N TYR A 7 4.24 -2.13 -0.46
CA TYR A 7 4.20 -2.63 -1.83
C TYR A 7 4.06 -1.47 -2.82
N THR A 8 4.58 -1.68 -4.02
CA THR A 8 4.35 -0.81 -5.18
C THR A 8 3.35 -1.47 -6.12
N VAL A 9 2.33 -0.73 -6.55
CA VAL A 9 1.35 -1.22 -7.51
C VAL A 9 1.97 -1.29 -8.91
N THR A 10 1.96 -2.47 -9.53
CA THR A 10 2.51 -2.75 -10.87
C THR A 10 1.42 -2.93 -11.93
N LYS A 11 0.15 -3.05 -11.51
CA LYS A 11 -1.04 -2.96 -12.36
C LYS A 11 -2.15 -2.29 -11.57
N ALA A 12 -2.77 -1.25 -12.14
CA ALA A 12 -3.90 -0.54 -11.53
C ALA A 12 -5.14 -1.45 -11.35
N SER A 13 -6.04 -1.06 -10.44
CA SER A 13 -7.36 -1.67 -10.31
C SER A 13 -8.28 -1.27 -11.46
N SER A 14 -9.25 -2.13 -11.79
CA SER A 14 -10.21 -1.89 -12.87
C SER A 14 -11.09 -0.65 -12.64
N ASP A 15 -11.34 -0.29 -11.38
CA ASP A 15 -12.09 0.91 -11.01
C ASP A 15 -11.25 2.20 -10.96
N ASN A 16 -9.93 2.11 -11.22
CA ASN A 16 -8.95 3.20 -11.20
C ASN A 16 -8.77 3.92 -9.84
N VAL A 17 -9.28 3.35 -8.75
CA VAL A 17 -9.04 3.88 -7.40
C VAL A 17 -7.57 3.64 -7.01
N ILE A 18 -7.07 2.42 -7.19
CA ILE A 18 -5.66 2.06 -6.97
C ILE A 18 -4.92 2.19 -8.30
N ARG A 19 -3.91 3.06 -8.34
CA ARG A 19 -3.21 3.44 -9.58
C ARG A 19 -1.83 2.81 -9.67
N LEU A 20 -1.33 2.67 -10.90
CA LEU A 20 0.03 2.23 -11.17
C LEU A 20 1.03 3.15 -10.46
N GLY A 21 1.95 2.55 -9.70
CA GLY A 21 2.96 3.27 -8.91
C GLY A 21 2.50 3.70 -7.51
N ASP A 22 1.24 3.50 -7.14
CA ASP A 22 0.78 3.75 -5.77
C ASP A 22 1.58 2.89 -4.78
N LEU A 23 1.91 3.50 -3.63
CA LEU A 23 2.48 2.79 -2.50
C LEU A 23 1.36 2.42 -1.53
N ILE A 24 1.22 1.12 -1.27
CA ILE A 24 0.14 0.58 -0.44
C ILE A 24 0.69 -0.40 0.59
N TRP A 25 -0.05 -0.57 1.70
CA TRP A 25 0.19 -1.66 2.65
C TRP A 25 -1.13 -2.14 3.24
N LEU A 26 -1.12 -3.38 3.73
CA LEU A 26 -2.22 -3.94 4.51
C LEU A 26 -1.81 -3.94 5.99
N SER A 27 -2.61 -3.37 6.88
CA SER A 27 -2.36 -3.40 8.32
C SER A 27 -2.68 -4.77 8.94
N GLU A 28 -2.41 -4.95 10.24
CA GLU A 28 -2.82 -6.16 10.96
C GLU A 28 -4.33 -6.42 10.88
N ASP A 29 -5.13 -5.35 10.94
CA ASP A 29 -6.60 -5.40 11.00
C ASP A 29 -7.27 -5.52 9.61
N ASP A 30 -6.54 -5.99 8.59
CA ASP A 30 -6.99 -6.09 7.19
C ASP A 30 -7.49 -4.76 6.58
N VAL A 31 -6.99 -3.63 7.09
CA VAL A 31 -7.25 -2.31 6.51
C VAL A 31 -6.22 -2.05 5.43
N LEU A 32 -6.68 -1.77 4.21
CA LEU A 32 -5.81 -1.38 3.10
C LEU A 32 -5.52 0.12 3.22
N HIS A 33 -4.25 0.48 3.15
CA HIS A 33 -3.82 1.87 3.18
C HIS A 33 -3.18 2.23 1.82
N SER A 34 -3.48 3.44 1.34
CA SER A 34 -2.82 4.02 0.16
C SER A 34 -2.24 5.37 0.51
N ILE A 35 -0.94 5.52 0.28
CA ILE A 35 -0.19 6.75 0.58
C ILE A 35 -0.65 7.90 -0.31
N MET A 36 -0.90 7.60 -1.59
CA MET A 36 -1.21 8.60 -2.61
C MET A 36 -2.55 9.31 -2.36
N TYR A 37 -3.45 8.69 -1.60
CA TYR A 37 -4.74 9.28 -1.24
C TYR A 37 -4.86 9.61 0.24
N MET A 38 -3.80 9.41 1.04
CA MET A 38 -3.84 9.51 2.51
C MET A 38 -5.06 8.80 3.10
N GLY A 39 -5.43 7.66 2.52
CA GLY A 39 -6.72 7.03 2.73
C GLY A 39 -6.59 5.62 3.28
N THR A 40 -7.58 5.22 4.07
CA THR A 40 -7.76 3.85 4.55
C THR A 40 -9.04 3.27 3.97
N CYS A 41 -8.99 1.98 3.63
CA CYS A 41 -10.13 1.24 3.11
C CYS A 41 -10.30 -0.04 3.93
N LEU A 42 -11.47 -0.21 4.54
CA LEU A 42 -11.79 -1.44 5.28
C LEU A 42 -11.92 -2.62 4.33
N ARG A 43 -11.61 -3.83 4.78
CA ARG A 43 -11.70 -5.06 3.97
C ARG A 43 -12.97 -5.20 3.15
N LYS A 44 -14.13 -4.98 3.77
CA LYS A 44 -15.44 -5.05 3.11
C LYS A 44 -15.59 -4.13 1.90
N ASN A 45 -14.72 -3.12 1.76
CA ASN A 45 -14.77 -2.11 0.73
C ASN A 45 -13.64 -2.24 -0.30
N TRP A 46 -12.51 -2.90 0.00
CA TRP A 46 -11.44 -3.12 -0.98
C TRP A 46 -11.42 -4.55 -1.53
N ASP A 47 -11.83 -5.54 -0.75
CA ASP A 47 -11.84 -6.96 -1.12
C ASP A 47 -13.09 -7.32 -1.93
N ILE A 48 -13.37 -6.51 -2.95
CA ILE A 48 -14.52 -6.63 -3.86
C ILE A 48 -13.98 -6.94 -5.27
N PRO A 49 -14.56 -7.91 -5.98
CA PRO A 49 -14.16 -8.21 -7.36
C PRO A 49 -14.19 -6.95 -8.25
N GLY A 50 -13.08 -6.68 -8.93
CA GLY A 50 -12.89 -5.50 -9.78
C GLY A 50 -12.37 -4.24 -9.07
N GLN A 51 -12.23 -4.29 -7.73
CA GLN A 51 -11.54 -3.25 -6.95
C GLN A 51 -10.21 -3.77 -6.38
N ASN A 52 -10.12 -5.08 -6.09
CA ASN A 52 -8.90 -5.77 -5.65
C ASN A 52 -8.10 -6.45 -6.78
N ASP A 53 -8.35 -6.12 -8.05
CA ASP A 53 -7.72 -6.77 -9.20
C ASP A 53 -6.41 -6.09 -9.67
N PHE A 54 -5.88 -5.20 -8.83
CA PHE A 54 -4.55 -4.63 -8.95
C PHE A 54 -3.46 -5.67 -8.67
N GLN A 55 -2.25 -5.43 -9.17
CA GLN A 55 -1.07 -6.26 -8.89
C GLN A 55 -0.01 -5.44 -8.18
N VAL A 56 0.81 -6.11 -7.38
CA VAL A 56 1.80 -5.49 -6.52
C VAL A 56 3.10 -6.28 -6.45
N GLU A 57 4.19 -5.56 -6.20
CA GLU A 57 5.49 -6.11 -5.85
C GLU A 57 6.02 -5.44 -4.57
N PRO A 58 6.88 -6.11 -3.78
CA PRO A 58 7.49 -5.50 -2.61
C PRO A 58 8.17 -4.17 -2.97
N CYS A 59 7.98 -3.14 -2.14
CA CYS A 59 8.64 -1.85 -2.38
C CYS A 59 10.13 -1.94 -2.03
N GLU A 60 11.00 -1.65 -2.99
CA GLU A 60 12.45 -1.66 -2.80
C GLU A 60 13.05 -0.28 -2.50
N LYS A 61 12.25 0.79 -2.65
CA LYS A 61 12.71 2.18 -2.45
C LYS A 61 12.39 2.71 -1.06
N PHE A 62 11.31 2.22 -0.47
CA PHE A 62 10.77 2.67 0.80
C PHE A 62 10.45 1.47 1.68
N TYR A 63 10.60 1.63 2.98
CA TYR A 63 10.07 0.71 3.98
C TYR A 63 8.91 1.35 4.74
N LEU A 64 8.05 0.51 5.32
CA LEU A 64 7.01 1.00 6.23
C LEU A 64 7.66 1.28 7.60
N GLY A 65 7.83 2.55 7.91
CA GLY A 65 8.29 3.01 9.22
C GLY A 65 7.17 3.67 10.02
N GLU A 66 7.55 4.34 11.10
CA GLU A 66 6.64 5.09 11.95
C GLU A 66 7.15 6.53 12.11
N TYR A 67 6.24 7.50 12.06
CA TYR A 67 6.50 8.89 12.42
C TYR A 67 5.31 9.41 13.23
N ASP A 68 5.58 9.88 14.44
CA ASP A 68 4.57 10.39 15.38
C ASP A 68 3.40 9.40 15.62
N GLY A 69 3.73 8.11 15.77
CA GLY A 69 2.74 7.04 15.98
C GLY A 69 1.95 6.63 14.73
N LEU A 70 2.26 7.21 13.57
CA LEU A 70 1.58 6.90 12.31
C LEU A 70 2.51 6.13 11.35
N PRO A 71 2.02 5.05 10.72
CA PRO A 71 2.77 4.32 9.71
C PRO A 71 3.02 5.22 8.49
N MET A 72 4.29 5.35 8.09
CA MET A 72 4.71 6.19 6.98
C MET A 72 5.76 5.49 6.10
N PRO A 73 5.74 5.72 4.77
CA PRO A 73 6.82 5.29 3.90
C PRO A 73 8.09 6.10 4.21
N LEU A 74 9.17 5.43 4.59
CA LEU A 74 10.47 6.04 4.81
C LEU A 74 11.46 5.55 3.75
N GLU A 75 12.25 6.46 3.19
CA GLU A 75 13.22 6.15 2.15
C GLU A 75 14.34 5.25 2.71
N ILE A 76 14.66 4.19 1.97
CA ILE A 76 15.79 3.32 2.32
C ILE A 76 17.08 4.08 2.00
N LYS A 77 17.68 4.67 3.03
CA LYS A 77 19.03 5.25 2.91
C LYS A 77 20.05 4.12 2.99
N ILE A 78 20.60 3.73 1.84
CA ILE A 78 21.82 2.93 1.79
C ILE A 78 22.97 3.86 2.18
N ILE A 79 23.52 3.68 3.38
CA ILE A 79 24.81 4.30 3.74
C ILE A 79 25.88 3.45 3.04
N LEU A 80 26.47 3.99 1.98
CA LEU A 80 27.63 3.42 1.28
C LEU A 80 28.92 3.78 2.01
#